data_AF-A0AAD9G1G9-F1
#
_entry.id   AF-A0AAD9G1G9-F1
#
_cell.length_a   1.000
_cell.length_b   1.000
_cell.length_c   1.000
_cell.angle_alpha   90.00
_cell.angle_beta   90.00
_cell.angle_gamma   90.00
#
_symmetry.space_group_name_H-M   'P 1'
#
loop_
_entity.id
_entity.type
_entity.pdbx_description
1 polymer ?
#
loop_
_entity_poly.entity_id
_entity_poly.type
_entity_poly.pdbx_seq_one_letter_code
_entity_poly.pdbx_strand_id
1 'polypeptide(L)'
;MASFSVQTKGSVWNIAVEYFRLFRHGYIAPAIFSGNEHTRQHVRLELLQVTMSIDVMDGNLCGVDVHLENWRLFSLYHDDVQLQLERLDKDPGNSIVATTKTGITITENTLGNLYPHLFVNGGKWSPLAHRLLDQRIEMDGFIRFVWYSTKGHYGRQNTQL
;
A
#
# COMPACT_ATOMS: atom_id res chain seq x y z
N MET A 1 15.69 -29.13 29.77
CA MET A 1 15.75 -29.07 28.29
C MET A 1 15.08 -27.78 27.84
N ALA A 2 15.86 -26.79 27.41
CA ALA A 2 15.32 -25.56 26.83
C ALA A 2 15.09 -25.80 25.33
N SER A 3 13.84 -25.77 24.87
CA SER A 3 13.56 -25.68 23.44
C SER A 3 13.61 -24.20 23.04
N PHE A 4 14.68 -23.83 22.34
CA PHE A 4 14.70 -22.61 21.55
C PHE A 4 13.79 -22.83 20.35
N SER A 5 12.51 -22.45 20.47
CA SER A 5 11.66 -22.27 19.30
C SER A 5 12.03 -20.94 18.66
N VAL A 6 12.83 -21.01 17.59
CA VAL A 6 13.00 -19.92 16.62
C VAL A 6 11.62 -19.64 16.02
N GLN A 7 10.91 -18.66 16.57
CA GLN A 7 9.63 -18.21 16.05
C GLN A 7 9.91 -17.01 15.14
N THR A 8 10.03 -17.27 13.83
CA THR A 8 10.08 -16.28 12.75
C THR A 8 8.73 -15.55 12.63
N LYS A 9 8.39 -14.74 13.65
CA LYS A 9 7.28 -13.78 13.64
C LYS A 9 7.85 -12.38 13.48
N GLY A 10 7.79 -11.83 12.28
CA GLY A 10 8.00 -10.39 12.08
C GLY A 10 6.97 -9.61 12.90
N SER A 11 7.41 -8.63 13.69
CA SER A 11 6.51 -7.71 14.37
C SER A 11 5.76 -6.85 13.35
N VAL A 12 4.63 -6.24 13.73
CA VAL A 12 3.86 -5.34 12.84
C VAL A 12 4.70 -4.13 12.36
N TRP A 13 5.74 -3.78 13.10
CA TRP A 13 6.74 -2.79 12.69
C TRP A 13 7.55 -3.27 11.49
N ASN A 14 8.04 -4.51 11.51
CA ASN A 14 8.79 -5.08 10.39
C ASN A 14 7.92 -5.17 9.14
N ILE A 15 6.65 -5.52 9.33
CA ILE A 15 5.63 -5.54 8.28
C ILE A 15 5.45 -4.16 7.65
N ALA A 16 5.25 -3.12 8.47
CA ALA A 16 5.11 -1.75 7.96
C ALA A 16 6.38 -1.30 7.21
N VAL A 17 7.56 -1.56 7.75
CA VAL A 17 8.83 -1.21 7.08
C VAL A 17 8.95 -1.93 5.72
N GLU A 18 8.59 -3.21 5.65
CA GLU A 18 8.58 -3.97 4.40
C GLU A 18 7.54 -3.46 3.39
N TYR A 19 6.36 -3.04 3.84
CA TYR A 19 5.38 -2.36 3.00
C TYR A 19 5.99 -1.14 2.29
N PHE A 20 6.62 -0.23 3.05
CA PHE A 20 7.25 0.96 2.47
C PHE A 20 8.41 0.63 1.54
N ARG A 21 9.15 -0.44 1.83
CA ARG A 21 10.21 -0.92 0.93
C ARG A 21 9.65 -1.40 -0.40
N LEU A 22 8.52 -2.12 -0.40
CA LEU A 22 7.91 -2.70 -1.59
C LEU A 22 7.27 -1.65 -2.50
N PHE A 23 6.60 -0.65 -1.92
CA PHE A 23 5.90 0.40 -2.68
C PHE A 23 6.71 1.69 -2.86
N ARG A 24 7.99 1.71 -2.45
CA ARG A 24 8.85 2.90 -2.47
C ARG A 24 8.83 3.62 -3.82
N HIS A 25 8.79 2.86 -4.92
CA HIS A 25 8.82 3.39 -6.28
C HIS A 25 7.53 3.08 -7.07
N GLY A 26 6.42 2.91 -6.35
CA GLY A 26 5.19 2.38 -6.91
C GLY A 26 5.23 0.86 -7.06
N TYR A 27 4.20 0.32 -7.70
CA TYR A 27 4.02 -1.10 -7.97
C TYR A 27 3.47 -1.29 -9.37
N ILE A 28 4.17 -2.08 -10.18
CA ILE A 28 3.66 -2.59 -11.44
C ILE A 28 3.61 -4.10 -11.29
N ALA A 29 2.42 -4.68 -11.43
CA ALA A 29 2.26 -6.12 -11.40
C ALA A 29 3.16 -6.74 -12.48
N PRO A 30 3.94 -7.79 -12.18
CA PRO A 30 4.74 -8.49 -13.17
C PRO A 30 3.84 -8.92 -14.33
N ALA A 31 4.20 -8.54 -15.56
CA ALA A 31 3.50 -9.00 -16.75
C ALA A 31 3.48 -10.54 -16.73
N ILE A 32 2.30 -11.14 -16.90
CA ILE A 32 2.01 -12.57 -16.68
C ILE A 32 2.79 -13.52 -17.62
N PHE A 33 3.73 -13.04 -18.44
CA PHE A 33 4.46 -13.88 -19.39
C PHE A 33 5.96 -13.59 -19.39
N SER A 34 6.72 -14.43 -18.67
CA SER A 34 7.91 -15.14 -19.16
C SER A 34 8.84 -15.49 -17.99
N GLY A 35 8.84 -16.77 -17.60
CA GLY A 35 10.00 -17.49 -17.08
C GLY A 35 10.50 -17.13 -15.68
N ASN A 36 10.55 -18.16 -14.82
CA ASN A 36 11.46 -18.35 -13.67
C ASN A 36 11.56 -17.35 -12.49
N GLU A 37 10.88 -16.19 -12.50
CA GLU A 37 10.81 -15.29 -11.32
C GLU A 37 9.63 -15.56 -10.36
N HIS A 38 8.80 -16.56 -10.66
CA HIS A 38 7.53 -16.78 -9.97
C HIS A 38 7.67 -17.07 -8.46
N THR A 39 8.73 -17.71 -7.99
CA THR A 39 8.85 -18.13 -6.58
C THR A 39 9.17 -16.96 -5.65
N ARG A 40 10.00 -16.00 -6.09
CA ARG A 40 10.40 -14.84 -5.28
C ARG A 40 9.30 -13.78 -5.23
N GLN A 41 8.51 -13.68 -6.29
CA GLN A 41 7.32 -12.83 -6.34
C GLN A 41 6.19 -13.40 -5.47
N HIS A 42 5.97 -14.72 -5.48
CA HIS A 42 4.99 -15.36 -4.57
C HIS A 42 5.34 -15.15 -3.09
N VAL A 43 6.61 -15.30 -2.68
CA VAL A 43 7.02 -15.02 -1.30
C VAL A 43 6.81 -13.55 -0.92
N ARG A 44 6.97 -12.62 -1.87
CA ARG A 44 6.68 -11.20 -1.66
C ARG A 44 5.18 -10.93 -1.58
N LEU A 45 4.37 -11.58 -2.41
CA LEU A 45 2.91 -11.47 -2.43
C LEU A 45 2.26 -12.12 -1.20
N GLU A 46 2.76 -13.26 -0.72
CA GLU A 46 2.34 -13.88 0.54
C GLU A 46 2.74 -13.01 1.73
N LEU A 47 3.97 -12.45 1.72
CA LEU A 47 4.37 -11.45 2.72
C LEU A 47 3.45 -10.24 2.67
N LEU A 48 3.04 -9.80 1.47
CA LEU A 48 2.11 -8.71 1.25
C LEU A 48 0.70 -9.04 1.77
N GLN A 49 0.20 -10.25 1.50
CA GLN A 49 -1.08 -10.76 2.01
C GLN A 49 -1.07 -10.83 3.54
N VAL A 50 0.03 -11.28 4.15
CA VAL A 50 0.23 -11.26 5.61
C VAL A 50 0.35 -9.82 6.15
N THR A 51 0.96 -8.92 5.38
CA THR A 51 1.16 -7.50 5.70
C THR A 51 -0.13 -6.68 5.59
N MET A 52 -1.02 -7.05 4.67
CA MET A 52 -2.26 -6.33 4.34
C MET A 52 -3.53 -7.02 4.88
N SER A 53 -3.41 -8.25 5.41
CA SER A 53 -4.36 -8.84 6.37
C SER A 53 -4.46 -8.02 7.67
N ILE A 54 -3.54 -7.07 7.85
CA ILE A 54 -3.55 -6.01 8.85
C ILE A 54 -4.19 -4.82 8.13
N ASP A 55 -5.50 -4.60 8.36
CA ASP A 55 -6.32 -3.63 7.64
C ASP A 55 -5.58 -2.29 7.47
N VAL A 56 -5.15 -2.01 6.24
CA VAL A 56 -4.67 -0.69 5.84
C VAL A 56 -5.92 0.08 5.42
N MET A 57 -6.42 0.92 6.32
CA MET A 57 -7.52 1.82 5.98
C MET A 57 -6.98 2.96 5.11
N ASP A 58 -6.86 2.72 3.81
CA ASP A 58 -7.09 3.77 2.83
C ASP A 58 -8.59 3.78 2.54
N GLY A 59 -9.24 4.93 2.75
CA GLY A 59 -10.69 5.11 2.84
C GLY A 59 -11.56 3.99 2.26
N ASN A 60 -12.19 3.21 3.13
CA ASN A 60 -13.30 2.29 2.82
C ASN A 60 -13.03 1.06 1.91
N LEU A 61 -11.79 0.73 1.55
CA LEU A 61 -11.49 -0.39 0.64
C LEU A 61 -10.87 -1.57 1.39
N CYS A 62 -11.68 -2.61 1.62
CA CYS A 62 -11.27 -3.81 2.35
C CYS A 62 -10.79 -4.88 1.35
N GLY A 63 -9.51 -5.28 1.42
CA GLY A 63 -8.95 -6.41 0.68
C GLY A 63 -7.60 -6.17 0.02
N VAL A 64 -6.71 -7.18 0.09
CA VAL A 64 -5.34 -7.18 -0.45
C VAL A 64 -5.32 -6.86 -1.96
N ASP A 65 -6.24 -7.45 -2.72
CA ASP A 65 -6.28 -7.31 -4.18
C ASP A 65 -6.68 -5.89 -4.61
N VAL A 66 -7.60 -5.26 -3.87
CA VAL A 66 -8.04 -3.89 -4.14
C VAL A 66 -6.92 -2.89 -3.87
N HIS A 67 -6.17 -3.11 -2.79
CA HIS A 67 -5.04 -2.25 -2.44
C HIS A 67 -3.88 -2.38 -3.43
N LEU A 68 -3.57 -3.62 -3.85
CA LEU A 68 -2.59 -3.88 -4.90
C LEU A 68 -2.99 -3.25 -6.24
N GLU A 69 -4.26 -3.35 -6.61
CA GLU A 69 -4.78 -2.73 -7.82
C GLU A 69 -4.74 -1.20 -7.75
N ASN A 70 -5.04 -0.61 -6.59
CA ASN A 70 -4.89 0.83 -6.37
C ASN A 70 -3.45 1.27 -6.55
N TRP A 71 -2.48 0.57 -5.96
CA TRP A 71 -1.06 0.87 -6.18
C TRP A 71 -0.65 0.69 -7.64
N ARG A 72 -1.18 -0.34 -8.32
CA ARG A 72 -0.96 -0.56 -9.74
C ARG A 72 -1.46 0.61 -10.57
N LEU A 73 -2.70 1.04 -10.38
CA LEU A 73 -3.30 2.16 -11.09
C LEU A 73 -2.61 3.48 -10.75
N PHE A 74 -2.29 3.70 -9.48
CA PHE A 74 -1.56 4.89 -9.03
C PHE A 74 -0.20 5.00 -9.72
N SER A 75 0.53 3.90 -9.83
CA SER A 75 1.83 3.83 -10.48
C SER A 75 1.74 3.79 -12.01
N LEU A 76 0.61 3.36 -12.56
CA LEU A 76 0.35 3.38 -13.99
C LEU A 76 0.10 4.81 -14.48
N TYR A 77 -0.60 5.63 -13.69
CA TYR A 77 -1.02 6.96 -14.11
C TYR A 77 -0.04 8.07 -13.74
N HIS A 78 0.83 7.86 -12.76
CA HIS A 78 1.84 8.84 -12.33
C HIS A 78 3.24 8.34 -12.62
N ASP A 79 4.14 9.26 -12.94
CA ASP A 79 5.56 8.94 -13.09
C ASP A 79 6.36 9.38 -11.86
N ASP A 80 7.58 8.88 -11.69
CA ASP A 80 8.49 9.18 -10.57
C ASP A 80 7.79 9.08 -9.19
N VAL A 81 6.99 8.01 -9.02
CA VAL A 81 6.34 7.69 -7.75
C VAL A 81 7.42 7.43 -6.69
N GLN A 82 7.31 8.14 -5.57
CA GLN A 82 8.20 7.96 -4.43
C GLN A 82 7.39 7.96 -3.14
N LEU A 83 7.31 6.81 -2.47
CA LEU A 83 6.73 6.68 -1.14
C LEU A 83 7.84 6.59 -0.09
N GLN A 84 7.83 7.50 0.87
CA GLN A 84 8.81 7.57 1.95
C GLN A 84 8.12 7.40 3.31
N LEU A 85 8.69 6.55 4.16
CA LEU A 85 8.34 6.45 5.58
C LEU A 85 9.17 7.46 6.36
N GLU A 86 8.52 8.44 6.98
CA GLU A 86 9.21 9.42 7.82
C GLU A 86 9.25 8.99 9.27
N ARG A 87 8.14 8.46 9.78
CA ARG A 87 8.00 8.05 11.18
C ARG A 87 6.99 6.94 11.32
N LEU A 88 7.21 6.07 12.30
CA LEU A 88 6.28 5.01 12.67
C LEU A 88 5.97 5.09 14.17
N ASP A 89 4.71 5.32 14.50
CA ASP A 89 4.24 5.55 15.87
C ASP A 89 3.26 4.45 16.32
N LYS A 90 3.25 4.17 17.62
CA LYS A 90 2.19 3.36 18.24
C LYS A 90 0.90 4.17 18.26
N ASP A 91 -0.20 3.52 17.93
CA ASP A 91 -1.53 4.11 18.05
C ASP A 91 -2.45 3.18 18.87
N PRO A 92 -3.47 3.72 19.58
CA PRO A 92 -4.42 2.90 20.31
C PRO A 92 -5.03 1.74 19.49
N GLY A 93 -5.54 0.73 20.20
CA GLY A 93 -6.35 -0.32 19.57
C GLY A 93 -5.60 -1.23 18.61
N ASN A 94 -4.46 -1.81 19.04
CA ASN A 94 -3.64 -2.73 18.23
C ASN A 94 -3.35 -2.17 16.83
N SER A 95 -2.89 -0.92 16.78
CA SER A 95 -2.55 -0.28 15.52
C SER A 95 -1.23 0.48 15.61
N ILE A 96 -0.67 0.75 14.44
CA ILE A 96 0.45 1.69 14.26
C ILE A 96 0.11 2.65 13.13
N VAL A 97 0.66 3.85 13.23
CA VAL A 97 0.49 4.89 12.22
C VAL A 97 1.86 5.25 11.67
N ALA A 98 1.98 5.18 10.36
CA ALA A 98 3.11 5.67 9.60
C ALA A 98 2.82 7.09 9.13
N THR A 99 3.72 8.02 9.43
CA THR A 99 3.78 9.33 8.75
C THR A 99 4.59 9.16 7.48
N THR A 100 4.05 9.62 6.36
CA THR A 100 4.59 9.34 5.04
C THR A 100 4.71 10.60 4.22
N LYS A 101 5.71 10.64 3.35
CA LYS A 101 5.81 11.62 2.28
C LYS A 101 5.73 10.92 0.93
N THR A 102 4.77 11.32 0.10
CA THR A 102 4.53 10.74 -1.22
C THR A 102 4.80 11.79 -2.28
N GLY A 103 5.65 11.46 -3.24
CA GLY A 103 5.91 12.30 -4.40
C GLY A 103 5.50 11.64 -5.70
N ILE A 104 4.96 12.43 -6.63
CA ILE A 104 4.59 12.00 -7.99
C ILE A 104 4.88 13.12 -8.99
N THR A 105 5.05 12.76 -10.25
CA THR A 105 5.12 13.71 -11.37
C THR A 105 3.85 13.61 -12.21
N ILE A 106 3.21 14.74 -12.47
CA ILE A 106 2.06 14.81 -13.39
C ILE A 106 2.58 14.79 -14.83
N THR A 107 2.15 13.80 -15.60
CA THR A 107 2.48 13.65 -17.02
C THR A 107 1.25 13.82 -17.90
N GLU A 108 1.42 13.79 -19.23
CA GLU A 108 0.29 13.72 -20.17
C GLU A 108 -0.60 12.49 -19.89
N ASN A 109 -0.01 11.36 -19.52
CA ASN A 109 -0.74 10.16 -19.14
C ASN A 109 -1.58 10.39 -17.87
N THR A 110 -1.05 11.10 -16.88
CA THR A 110 -1.80 11.51 -15.69
C THR A 110 -3.00 12.40 -16.07
N LEU A 111 -2.74 13.45 -16.85
CA LEU A 111 -3.77 14.41 -17.26
C LEU A 111 -4.86 13.75 -18.10
N GLY A 112 -4.49 12.88 -19.05
CA GLY A 112 -5.41 12.16 -19.93
C GLY A 112 -6.34 11.21 -19.20
N ASN A 113 -5.84 10.50 -18.18
CA ASN A 113 -6.60 9.45 -17.52
C ASN A 113 -7.31 9.92 -16.24
N LEU A 114 -6.68 10.80 -15.44
CA LEU A 114 -7.22 11.22 -14.14
C LEU A 114 -7.87 12.60 -14.15
N TYR A 115 -7.46 13.46 -15.07
CA TYR A 115 -7.99 14.83 -15.18
C TYR A 115 -8.55 15.14 -16.58
N PRO A 116 -9.44 14.29 -17.14
CA PRO A 116 -9.93 14.46 -18.50
C PRO A 116 -10.69 15.79 -18.70
N HIS A 117 -11.23 16.36 -17.63
CA HIS A 117 -11.90 17.66 -17.64
C HIS A 117 -10.95 18.85 -17.89
N LEU A 118 -9.63 18.65 -17.76
CA LEU A 118 -8.63 19.66 -18.14
C LEU A 118 -8.38 19.67 -19.65
N PHE A 119 -8.93 18.71 -20.39
CA PHE A 119 -8.99 18.71 -21.84
C PHE A 119 -10.22 19.51 -22.31
N VAL A 120 -10.00 20.65 -22.95
CA VAL A 120 -11.05 21.58 -23.32
C VAL A 120 -11.66 21.20 -24.66
N ASN A 121 -12.97 21.41 -24.79
CA ASN A 121 -13.71 21.27 -26.06
C ASN A 121 -13.03 22.14 -27.14
N GLY A 122 -12.38 21.48 -28.10
CA GLY A 122 -11.46 22.11 -29.05
C GLY A 122 -10.12 21.38 -29.19
N GLY A 123 -9.93 20.26 -28.47
CA GLY A 123 -8.78 19.37 -28.65
C GLY A 123 -7.50 19.89 -27.98
N LYS A 124 -7.62 20.78 -27.00
CA LYS A 124 -6.48 21.45 -26.37
C LYS A 124 -6.53 21.33 -24.86
N TRP A 125 -5.36 21.16 -24.25
CA TRP A 125 -5.19 21.25 -22.82
C TRP A 125 -5.50 22.65 -22.29
N SER A 126 -6.17 22.72 -21.15
CA SER A 126 -6.43 23.98 -20.44
C SER A 126 -5.11 24.64 -19.98
N PRO A 127 -5.11 25.94 -19.68
CA PRO A 127 -3.95 26.60 -19.08
C PRO A 127 -3.50 25.95 -17.77
N LEU A 128 -4.43 25.38 -17.00
CA LEU A 128 -4.10 24.64 -15.77
C LEU A 128 -3.37 23.33 -16.07
N ALA A 129 -3.82 22.55 -17.07
CA ALA A 129 -3.12 21.34 -17.49
C ALA A 129 -1.67 21.62 -17.90
N HIS A 130 -1.42 22.68 -18.68
CA HIS A 130 -0.06 23.07 -19.04
C HIS A 130 0.80 23.47 -17.83
N ARG A 131 0.18 24.07 -16.80
CA ARG A 131 0.90 24.41 -15.57
C ARG A 131 1.18 23.20 -14.68
N LEU A 132 0.37 22.16 -14.78
CA LEU A 132 0.52 20.93 -14.01
C LEU A 132 1.46 19.93 -14.70
N LEU A 133 1.56 19.95 -16.02
CA LEU A 133 2.44 19.06 -16.79
C LEU A 133 3.90 19.18 -16.32
N ASP A 134 4.53 18.02 -16.14
CA ASP A 134 5.88 17.82 -15.63
C ASP A 134 6.14 18.38 -14.24
N GLN A 135 5.08 18.77 -13.51
CA GLN A 135 5.23 19.21 -12.13
C GLN A 135 5.30 18.03 -11.19
N ARG A 136 6.25 18.11 -10.26
CA ARG A 136 6.34 17.21 -9.11
C ARG A 136 5.47 17.72 -7.98
N ILE A 137 4.57 16.87 -7.49
CA ILE A 137 3.74 17.10 -6.32
C ILE A 137 4.28 16.26 -5.18
N GLU A 138 4.49 16.90 -4.02
CA GLU A 138 4.80 16.23 -2.77
C GLU A 138 3.62 16.36 -1.80
N MET A 139 3.23 15.26 -1.19
CA MET A 139 2.08 15.14 -0.30
C MET A 139 2.50 14.48 1.00
N ASP A 140 2.20 15.12 2.11
CA ASP A 140 2.30 14.51 3.43
C ASP A 140 1.04 13.67 3.68
N GLY A 141 1.22 12.50 4.27
CA GLY A 141 0.14 11.54 4.48
C GLY A 141 0.37 10.65 5.69
N PHE A 142 -0.64 9.83 5.96
CA PHE A 142 -0.57 8.84 7.03
C PHE A 142 -1.12 7.50 6.54
N ILE A 143 -0.45 6.41 6.91
CA ILE A 143 -0.92 5.05 6.66
C ILE A 143 -1.08 4.35 8.00
N ARG A 144 -2.28 3.87 8.29
CA ARG A 144 -2.62 3.18 9.54
C ARG A 144 -2.69 1.69 9.29
N PHE A 145 -1.96 0.93 10.10
CA PHE A 145 -1.96 -0.54 10.09
C PHE A 145 -2.68 -1.04 11.35
N VAL A 146 -3.79 -1.77 11.19
CA VAL A 146 -4.59 -2.32 12.31
C VAL A 146 -4.53 -3.85 12.30
N TRP A 147 -4.32 -4.48 13.45
CA TRP A 147 -4.34 -5.94 13.54
C TRP A 147 -5.26 -6.46 14.64
N TYR A 148 -6.04 -7.49 14.30
CA TYR A 148 -6.83 -8.22 15.29
C TYR A 148 -5.95 -9.27 15.97
N SER A 149 -5.86 -9.19 17.30
CA SER A 149 -5.30 -10.27 18.11
C SER A 149 -6.28 -11.44 18.05
N THR A 150 -6.02 -12.45 17.21
CA THR A 150 -6.71 -13.74 17.31
C THR A 150 -6.32 -14.45 18.61
N LYS A 151 -6.97 -14.07 19.71
CA LYS A 151 -7.00 -14.94 20.89
C LYS A 151 -8.05 -16.01 20.64
N GLY A 152 -7.64 -17.09 19.98
CA GLY A 152 -8.34 -18.36 20.10
C GLY A 152 -8.15 -18.89 21.52
N HIS A 153 -9.19 -18.83 22.34
CA HIS A 153 -9.45 -19.87 23.34
C HIS A 153 -10.95 -20.11 23.41
N TYR A 154 -11.34 -21.26 22.86
CA TYR A 154 -12.61 -21.91 23.19
C TYR A 154 -12.69 -22.08 24.71
N GLY A 155 -13.48 -21.23 25.36
CA GLY A 155 -14.02 -21.49 26.68
C GLY A 155 -15.47 -21.90 26.51
N ARG A 156 -15.73 -23.21 26.41
CA ARG A 156 -17.06 -23.75 26.76
C ARG A 156 -17.36 -23.27 28.18
N GLN A 157 -18.36 -22.42 28.35
CA GLN A 157 -19.11 -22.37 29.60
C GLN A 157 -20.43 -23.07 29.35
N ASN A 158 -20.46 -24.34 29.74
CA ASN A 158 -21.70 -24.96 30.21
C ASN A 158 -22.05 -24.25 31.52
N THR A 159 -23.26 -23.73 31.61
CA THR A 159 -23.95 -23.65 32.90
C THR A 159 -25.40 -24.06 32.67
N GLN A 160 -25.72 -25.26 33.14
CA GLN A 160 -27.09 -25.64 33.46
C GLN A 160 -27.50 -24.89 34.73
N LEU A 161 -28.68 -24.28 34.71
CA LEU A 161 -29.86 -24.68 35.48
C LEU A 161 -31.10 -24.09 34.82
#